data_AF-A0A7X7R0G7-F1
#
_entry.id   AF-A0A7X7R0G7-F1
#
_cell.length_a   1.000
_cell.length_b   1.000
_cell.length_c   1.000
_cell.angle_alpha   90.00
_cell.angle_beta   90.00
_cell.angle_gamma   90.00
#
_symmetry.space_group_name_H-M   'P 1'
#
loop_
_entity.id
_entity.type
_entity.pdbx_description
1 polymer ?
#
loop_
_entity_poly.entity_id
_entity_poly.type
_entity_poly.pdbx_seq_one_letter_code
_entity_poly.pdbx_strand_id
1 'polypeptide(L)'
;MQNYRAKSNIVLGFVAVIALIAFFVVEQSKSDVKQEWYAEKLKAATLAQEAFDCLKENRLEKGVFIDVVNDPNQTALIGQEYTEITTDRGYIDAKLSSLNPNMAAVVVQFLKDAEVKKNDCVAVAFTGSFPAMNIAVMSAIEVLELNPVIISSVGASNYGANDPLFTWLDMETVLMSKGIFSHKSIAASIGGGFDEGRGLSPEGRDLILDAILRNQVPLIHEGHLEKNIEKRMQVYQQQCNNKAIKAFINVGGGIA
;
A
#
# COMPACT_ATOMS: atom_id res chain seq x y z
N MET A 1 -45.61 -38.87 -32.16
CA MET A 1 -44.82 -38.06 -31.21
C MET A 1 -45.68 -37.76 -30.00
N GLN A 2 -45.41 -38.40 -28.85
CA GLN A 2 -46.18 -38.19 -27.62
C GLN A 2 -45.75 -36.85 -26.99
N ASN A 3 -46.69 -35.89 -26.95
CA ASN A 3 -46.49 -34.60 -26.29
C ASN A 3 -46.62 -34.76 -24.77
N TYR A 4 -45.51 -34.99 -24.08
CA TYR A 4 -45.44 -34.91 -22.61
C TYR A 4 -45.55 -33.44 -22.19
N ARG A 5 -46.79 -32.94 -22.02
CA ARG A 5 -47.05 -31.63 -21.42
C ARG A 5 -47.21 -31.79 -19.91
N ALA A 6 -46.24 -31.28 -19.14
CA ALA A 6 -46.34 -31.17 -17.69
C ALA A 6 -47.42 -30.14 -17.30
N LYS A 7 -48.70 -30.56 -17.29
CA LYS A 7 -49.86 -29.74 -16.91
C LYS A 7 -50.44 -30.11 -15.53
N SER A 8 -49.71 -30.89 -14.74
CA SER A 8 -50.18 -31.33 -13.42
C SER A 8 -49.54 -30.48 -12.33
N ASN A 9 -50.36 -29.67 -11.64
CA ASN A 9 -49.95 -28.88 -10.47
C ASN A 9 -49.31 -29.75 -9.37
N ILE A 10 -49.64 -31.05 -9.34
CA ILE A 10 -49.07 -32.04 -8.42
C ILE A 10 -47.60 -32.30 -8.76
N VAL A 11 -47.28 -32.47 -10.05
CA VAL A 11 -45.89 -32.66 -10.51
C VAL A 11 -45.08 -31.40 -10.22
N LEU A 12 -45.65 -30.22 -10.46
CA LEU A 12 -45.00 -28.95 -10.17
C LEU A 12 -44.74 -28.77 -8.66
N GLY A 13 -45.71 -29.13 -7.82
CA GLY A 13 -45.57 -29.10 -6.37
C GLY A 13 -44.50 -30.07 -5.85
N PHE A 14 -44.43 -31.28 -6.40
CA PHE A 14 -43.41 -32.25 -6.04
C PHE A 14 -41.99 -31.78 -6.42
N VAL A 15 -41.83 -31.24 -7.63
CA VAL A 15 -40.56 -30.65 -8.07
C VAL A 15 -40.16 -29.46 -7.19
N ALA A 16 -41.12 -28.61 -6.81
CA ALA A 16 -40.86 -27.49 -5.91
C ALA A 16 -40.38 -27.95 -4.53
N VAL A 17 -41.01 -28.99 -3.95
CA VAL A 17 -40.58 -29.56 -2.67
C VAL A 17 -39.18 -30.16 -2.77
N ILE A 18 -38.87 -30.91 -3.83
CA ILE A 18 -37.52 -31.44 -4.06
C ILE A 18 -36.50 -30.30 -4.19
N ALA A 19 -36.82 -29.25 -4.94
CA ALA A 19 -35.94 -28.10 -5.11
C ALA A 19 -35.67 -27.38 -3.77
N LEU A 20 -36.69 -27.24 -2.92
CA LEU A 20 -36.55 -26.66 -1.58
C LEU A 20 -35.70 -27.54 -0.65
N ILE A 21 -35.88 -28.86 -0.69
CA ILE A 21 -35.06 -29.81 0.08
C ILE A 21 -33.61 -29.74 -0.40
N ALA A 22 -33.37 -29.77 -1.72
CA ALA A 22 -32.03 -29.67 -2.28
C ALA A 22 -31.35 -28.34 -1.90
N PHE A 23 -32.09 -27.22 -1.98
CA PHE A 23 -31.59 -25.92 -1.56
C PHE A 23 -31.23 -25.90 -0.07
N PHE A 24 -32.10 -26.44 0.79
CA PHE A 24 -31.85 -26.52 2.23
C PHE A 24 -30.62 -27.39 2.55
N VAL A 25 -30.47 -28.53 1.88
CA VAL A 25 -29.30 -29.40 2.04
C VAL A 25 -28.03 -28.69 1.59
N VAL A 26 -28.04 -27.98 0.46
CA VAL A 26 -26.87 -27.20 -0.02
C VAL A 26 -26.49 -26.11 0.97
N GLU A 27 -27.46 -25.36 1.51
CA GLU A 27 -27.19 -24.32 2.50
C GLU A 27 -26.61 -24.88 3.81
N GLN A 28 -27.17 -26.00 4.31
CA GLN A 28 -26.66 -26.66 5.53
C GLN A 28 -25.33 -27.38 5.34
N SER A 29 -24.98 -27.72 4.09
CA SER A 29 -23.72 -28.42 3.77
C SER A 29 -22.54 -27.49 3.52
N LYS A 30 -22.70 -26.17 3.67
CA LYS A 30 -21.60 -25.21 3.54
C LYS A 30 -20.65 -25.35 4.72
N SER A 31 -19.38 -25.61 4.42
CA SER A 31 -18.29 -25.55 5.41
C SER A 31 -17.44 -24.32 5.14
N ASP A 32 -17.21 -23.51 6.18
CA ASP A 32 -16.28 -22.39 6.09
C ASP A 32 -14.85 -22.90 6.02
N VAL A 33 -14.23 -22.77 4.84
CA VAL A 33 -12.83 -23.08 4.64
C VAL A 33 -12.04 -21.78 4.73
N LYS A 34 -11.18 -21.68 5.76
CA LYS A 34 -10.22 -20.58 5.85
C LYS A 34 -9.28 -20.62 4.66
N GLN A 35 -9.09 -19.46 4.05
CA GLN A 35 -8.09 -19.27 3.01
C GLN A 35 -6.69 -19.55 3.56
N GLU A 36 -5.75 -19.91 2.69
CA GLU A 36 -4.35 -20.05 3.08
C GLU A 36 -3.83 -18.75 3.70
N TRP A 37 -3.00 -18.90 4.74
CA TRP A 37 -2.41 -17.80 5.54
C TRP A 37 -3.46 -16.82 6.10
N TYR A 38 -4.66 -17.32 6.41
CA TYR A 38 -5.76 -16.52 6.96
C TYR A 38 -5.34 -15.67 8.17
N ALA A 39 -4.56 -16.24 9.09
CA ALA A 39 -4.13 -15.54 10.30
C ALA A 39 -3.20 -14.36 9.98
N GLU A 40 -2.19 -14.57 9.13
CA GLU A 40 -1.26 -13.52 8.69
C GLU A 40 -1.99 -12.44 7.89
N LYS A 41 -2.89 -12.83 6.98
CA LYS A 41 -3.73 -11.90 6.20
C LYS A 41 -4.59 -11.01 7.10
N LEU A 42 -5.27 -11.60 8.08
CA LEU A 42 -6.10 -10.86 9.02
C LEU A 42 -5.23 -9.92 9.87
N LYS A 43 -4.11 -10.41 10.41
CA LYS A 43 -3.19 -9.60 11.21
C LYS A 43 -2.63 -8.42 10.42
N ALA A 44 -2.26 -8.62 9.15
CA ALA A 44 -1.73 -7.55 8.29
C ALA A 44 -2.80 -6.50 7.97
N ALA A 45 -4.05 -6.93 7.71
CA ALA A 45 -5.16 -5.99 7.50
C ALA A 45 -5.49 -5.19 8.77
N THR A 46 -5.48 -5.82 9.95
CA THR A 46 -5.68 -5.12 11.23
C THR A 46 -4.56 -4.10 11.49
N LEU A 47 -3.30 -4.47 11.26
CA LEU A 47 -2.17 -3.56 11.42
C LEU A 47 -2.21 -2.38 10.44
N ALA A 48 -2.65 -2.61 9.19
CA ALA A 48 -2.84 -1.55 8.22
C ALA A 48 -3.95 -0.56 8.65
N GLN A 49 -5.06 -1.07 9.20
CA GLN A 49 -6.12 -0.23 9.75
C GLN A 49 -5.61 0.59 10.94
N GLU A 50 -4.86 -0.01 11.86
CA GLU A 50 -4.24 0.69 12.99
C GLU A 50 -3.30 1.82 12.53
N ALA A 51 -2.50 1.57 11.49
CA ALA A 51 -1.65 2.59 10.89
C ALA A 51 -2.47 3.73 10.24
N PHE A 52 -3.58 3.43 9.57
CA PHE A 52 -4.49 4.45 9.03
C PHE A 52 -5.07 5.33 10.14
N ASP A 53 -5.57 4.71 11.20
CA ASP A 53 -6.18 5.41 12.33
C ASP A 53 -5.15 6.29 13.05
N CYS A 54 -3.93 5.78 13.26
CA CYS A 54 -2.84 6.55 13.86
C CYS A 54 -2.48 7.83 13.08
N LEU A 55 -2.35 7.72 11.75
CA LEU A 55 -2.04 8.88 10.90
C LEU A 55 -3.22 9.87 10.85
N LYS A 56 -4.45 9.37 10.83
CA LYS A 56 -5.66 10.19 10.92
C LYS A 56 -5.68 10.99 12.21
N GLU A 57 -5.47 10.35 13.36
CA GLU A 57 -5.40 11.00 14.66
C GLU A 57 -4.30 12.07 14.67
N ASN A 58 -3.10 11.76 14.15
CA ASN A 58 -2.01 12.74 14.07
C ASN A 58 -2.38 13.99 13.26
N ARG A 59 -3.11 13.82 12.15
CA ARG A 59 -3.58 14.91 11.29
C ARG A 59 -4.63 15.76 12.01
N LEU A 60 -5.58 15.13 12.68
CA LEU A 60 -6.64 15.80 13.42
C LEU A 60 -6.11 16.58 14.64
N GLU A 61 -5.17 16.01 15.39
CA GLU A 61 -4.50 16.69 16.51
C GLU A 61 -3.78 17.97 16.08
N LYS A 62 -3.26 17.99 14.85
CA LYS A 62 -2.61 19.16 14.23
C LYS A 62 -3.60 20.15 13.62
N GLY A 63 -4.91 19.92 13.76
CA GLY A 63 -5.96 20.79 13.24
C GLY A 63 -6.11 20.74 11.72
N VAL A 64 -5.61 19.69 11.06
CA VAL A 64 -5.75 19.56 9.61
C VAL A 64 -7.20 19.20 9.25
N PHE A 65 -7.79 20.00 8.36
CA PHE A 65 -9.13 19.76 7.86
C PHE A 65 -9.14 18.61 6.83
N ILE A 66 -10.14 17.74 6.94
CA ILE A 66 -10.34 16.64 5.98
C ILE A 66 -11.29 17.12 4.89
N ASP A 67 -10.83 17.05 3.64
CA ASP A 67 -11.69 17.26 2.48
C ASP A 67 -12.65 16.07 2.30
N VAL A 68 -13.83 16.18 2.89
CA VAL A 68 -14.86 15.13 2.84
C VAL A 68 -15.41 14.85 1.44
N VAL A 69 -15.16 15.73 0.46
CA VAL A 69 -15.57 15.52 -0.93
C VAL A 69 -14.62 14.53 -1.60
N ASN A 70 -13.32 14.75 -1.44
CA ASN A 70 -12.28 13.90 -2.03
C ASN A 70 -11.90 12.70 -1.15
N ASP A 71 -12.16 12.76 0.16
CA ASP A 71 -11.96 11.69 1.14
C ASP A 71 -13.27 11.38 1.90
N PRO A 72 -14.25 10.73 1.25
CA PRO A 72 -15.57 10.47 1.85
C PRO A 72 -15.50 9.55 3.07
N ASN A 73 -14.46 8.71 3.18
CA ASN A 73 -14.22 7.83 4.32
C ASN A 73 -13.45 8.54 5.45
N GLN A 74 -13.09 9.81 5.26
CA GLN A 74 -12.39 10.66 6.23
C GLN A 74 -11.14 9.99 6.78
N THR A 75 -10.33 9.40 5.91
CA THR A 75 -9.09 8.70 6.29
C THR A 75 -7.95 9.65 6.64
N ALA A 76 -8.01 10.90 6.15
CA ALA A 76 -6.94 11.89 6.19
C ALA A 76 -5.64 11.47 5.48
N LEU A 77 -5.72 10.44 4.62
CA LEU A 77 -4.61 9.92 3.80
C LEU A 77 -4.70 10.32 2.33
N ILE A 78 -5.82 10.90 1.91
CA ILE A 78 -5.95 11.53 0.59
C ILE A 78 -5.29 12.91 0.64
N GLY A 79 -4.28 13.09 -0.22
CA GLY A 79 -3.63 14.39 -0.39
C GLY A 79 -4.46 15.37 -1.21
N GLN A 80 -3.84 16.49 -1.52
CA GLN A 80 -4.48 17.55 -2.30
C GLN A 80 -4.45 17.21 -3.79
N GLU A 81 -5.35 17.82 -4.56
CA GLU A 81 -5.30 17.71 -6.02
C GLU A 81 -3.93 18.19 -6.53
N TYR A 82 -3.44 19.35 -6.07
CA TYR A 82 -2.14 19.86 -6.46
C TYR A 82 -1.42 20.55 -5.29
N THR A 83 -0.11 20.36 -5.23
CA THR A 83 0.83 21.10 -4.38
C THR A 83 2.14 21.28 -5.15
N GLU A 84 3.08 22.02 -4.56
CA GLU A 84 4.43 22.26 -5.09
C GLU A 84 5.25 20.97 -5.26
N ILE A 85 4.90 19.90 -4.55
CA ILE A 85 5.59 18.59 -4.63
C ILE A 85 4.80 17.54 -5.43
N THR A 86 3.74 17.96 -6.14
CA THR A 86 2.99 17.08 -7.04
C THR A 86 3.79 16.81 -8.31
N THR A 87 4.26 15.57 -8.50
CA THR A 87 5.13 15.20 -9.63
C THR A 87 4.38 14.75 -10.87
N ASP A 88 3.24 14.08 -10.69
CA ASP A 88 2.58 13.32 -11.74
C ASP A 88 1.07 13.39 -11.63
N ARG A 89 0.42 13.03 -12.74
CA ARG A 89 -1.04 12.90 -12.77
C ARG A 89 -1.48 11.65 -12.01
N GLY A 90 -2.35 11.82 -11.03
CA GLY A 90 -2.97 10.74 -10.24
C GLY A 90 -4.47 10.67 -10.46
N TYR A 91 -5.04 9.49 -10.24
CA TYR A 91 -6.49 9.26 -10.27
C TYR A 91 -7.00 9.03 -8.85
N ILE A 92 -7.94 9.85 -8.41
CA ILE A 92 -8.48 9.79 -7.04
C ILE A 92 -9.13 8.44 -6.75
N ASP A 93 -9.85 7.85 -7.70
CA ASP A 93 -10.48 6.53 -7.56
C ASP A 93 -9.47 5.42 -7.23
N ALA A 94 -8.26 5.51 -7.81
CA ALA A 94 -7.18 4.57 -7.52
C ALA A 94 -6.64 4.77 -6.09
N LYS A 95 -6.57 6.02 -5.61
CA LYS A 95 -6.15 6.33 -4.24
C LYS A 95 -7.18 5.83 -3.23
N LEU A 96 -8.46 6.11 -3.47
CA LEU A 96 -9.58 5.65 -2.65
C LEU A 96 -9.65 4.12 -2.58
N SER A 97 -9.43 3.44 -3.71
CA SER A 97 -9.38 1.97 -3.75
C SER A 97 -8.25 1.39 -2.90
N SER A 98 -7.12 2.09 -2.80
CA SER A 98 -5.97 1.65 -1.99
C SER A 98 -6.18 1.81 -0.49
N LEU A 99 -7.17 2.58 -0.04
CA LEU A 99 -7.50 2.78 1.38
C LEU A 99 -8.26 1.61 2.00
N ASN A 100 -8.40 0.49 1.30
CA ASN A 100 -8.92 -0.74 1.89
C ASN A 100 -7.79 -1.47 2.65
N PRO A 101 -7.86 -1.61 3.99
CA PRO A 101 -6.82 -2.28 4.76
C PRO A 101 -6.60 -3.74 4.36
N ASN A 102 -7.60 -4.39 3.74
CA ASN A 102 -7.44 -5.74 3.19
C ASN A 102 -6.42 -5.82 2.06
N MET A 103 -5.97 -4.70 1.52
CA MET A 103 -4.88 -4.70 0.55
C MET A 103 -3.56 -5.19 1.17
N ALA A 104 -3.38 -5.07 2.49
CA ALA A 104 -2.27 -5.70 3.21
C ALA A 104 -2.34 -7.24 3.15
N ALA A 105 -3.55 -7.81 3.20
CA ALA A 105 -3.75 -9.26 3.03
C ALA A 105 -3.40 -9.73 1.60
N VAL A 106 -3.64 -8.88 0.59
CA VAL A 106 -3.22 -9.15 -0.79
C VAL A 106 -1.69 -9.13 -0.90
N VAL A 107 -1.01 -8.20 -0.23
CA VAL A 107 0.45 -8.19 -0.20
C VAL A 107 1.01 -9.42 0.52
N VAL A 108 0.40 -9.86 1.63
CA VAL A 108 0.75 -11.12 2.28
C VAL A 108 0.65 -12.30 1.31
N GLN A 109 -0.44 -12.37 0.52
CA GLN A 109 -0.60 -13.39 -0.50
C GLN A 109 0.57 -13.37 -1.50
N PHE A 110 0.87 -12.21 -2.10
CA PHE A 110 1.96 -12.10 -3.08
C PHE A 110 3.34 -12.46 -2.51
N LEU A 111 3.62 -12.08 -1.27
CA LEU A 111 4.88 -12.40 -0.61
C LEU A 111 4.98 -13.90 -0.31
N LYS A 112 3.90 -14.53 0.15
CA LYS A 112 3.86 -15.97 0.39
C LYS A 112 3.96 -16.77 -0.92
N ASP A 113 3.32 -16.31 -1.99
CA ASP A 113 3.44 -16.90 -3.34
C ASP A 113 4.86 -16.77 -3.90
N ALA A 114 5.59 -15.72 -3.53
CA ALA A 114 7.02 -15.56 -3.81
C ALA A 114 7.94 -16.38 -2.87
N GLU A 115 7.34 -17.20 -2.00
CA GLU A 115 8.01 -18.08 -1.04
C GLU A 115 8.96 -17.34 -0.09
N VAL A 116 8.65 -16.09 0.27
CA VAL A 116 9.44 -15.37 1.28
C VAL A 116 9.27 -16.03 2.65
N LYS A 117 10.35 -16.04 3.43
CA LYS A 117 10.39 -16.59 4.77
C LYS A 117 10.77 -15.50 5.76
N LYS A 118 10.41 -15.73 7.02
CA LYS A 118 10.87 -14.92 8.15
C LYS A 118 12.38 -14.68 8.06
N ASN A 119 12.79 -13.43 8.31
CA ASN A 119 14.15 -12.91 8.20
C ASN A 119 14.74 -12.82 6.78
N ASP A 120 14.00 -13.14 5.72
CA ASP A 120 14.48 -12.90 4.36
C ASP A 120 14.65 -11.40 4.12
N CYS A 121 15.69 -11.04 3.35
CA CYS A 121 15.89 -9.66 2.92
C CYS A 121 14.98 -9.35 1.73
N VAL A 122 14.25 -8.23 1.80
CA VAL A 122 13.42 -7.74 0.69
C VAL A 122 13.78 -6.30 0.38
N ALA A 123 13.87 -5.96 -0.90
CA ALA A 123 14.11 -4.59 -1.35
C ALA A 123 12.76 -3.92 -1.65
N VAL A 124 12.59 -2.69 -1.16
CA VAL A 124 11.30 -1.99 -1.23
C VAL A 124 11.54 -0.59 -1.79
N ALA A 125 10.91 -0.32 -2.94
CA ALA A 125 10.89 0.99 -3.57
C ALA A 125 9.49 1.60 -3.38
N PHE A 126 9.42 2.67 -2.60
CA PHE A 126 8.19 3.42 -2.36
C PHE A 126 8.19 4.74 -3.12
N THR A 127 6.98 5.21 -3.39
CA THR A 127 6.72 6.57 -3.86
C THR A 127 5.75 7.23 -2.89
N GLY A 128 5.78 8.56 -2.80
CA GLY A 128 4.75 9.33 -2.09
C GLY A 128 3.35 9.19 -2.72
N SER A 129 3.23 8.64 -3.93
CA SER A 129 1.96 8.57 -4.66
C SER A 129 0.89 7.68 -4.02
N PHE A 130 1.25 6.61 -3.29
CA PHE A 130 0.28 5.67 -2.70
C PHE A 130 0.60 5.36 -1.22
N PRO A 131 0.42 6.32 -0.30
CA PRO A 131 0.73 6.10 1.12
C PRO A 131 -0.04 4.92 1.73
N ALA A 132 -1.30 4.71 1.32
CA ALA A 132 -2.10 3.58 1.78
C ALA A 132 -1.53 2.21 1.34
N MET A 133 -0.98 2.12 0.12
CA MET A 133 -0.29 0.90 -0.32
C MET A 133 1.06 0.72 0.37
N ASN A 134 1.78 1.80 0.64
CA ASN A 134 3.03 1.71 1.41
C ASN A 134 2.73 1.12 2.79
N ILE A 135 1.67 1.57 3.47
CA ILE A 135 1.19 1.01 4.74
C ILE A 135 0.80 -0.47 4.61
N ALA A 136 0.11 -0.85 3.53
CA ALA A 136 -0.24 -2.24 3.28
C ALA A 136 1.00 -3.15 3.14
N VAL A 137 2.03 -2.67 2.43
CA VAL A 137 3.31 -3.38 2.27
C VAL A 137 4.05 -3.48 3.60
N MET A 138 4.18 -2.37 4.32
CA MET A 138 4.82 -2.35 5.63
C MET A 138 4.13 -3.29 6.61
N SER A 139 2.81 -3.30 6.65
CA SER A 139 2.03 -4.19 7.52
C SER A 139 2.28 -5.67 7.20
N ALA A 140 2.37 -6.03 5.92
CA ALA A 140 2.69 -7.39 5.52
C ALA A 140 4.14 -7.77 5.91
N ILE A 141 5.10 -6.86 5.74
CA ILE A 141 6.50 -7.06 6.14
C ILE A 141 6.61 -7.30 7.66
N GLU A 142 5.97 -6.48 8.48
CA GLU A 142 5.99 -6.63 9.94
C GLU A 142 5.37 -7.98 10.36
N VAL A 143 4.22 -8.35 9.79
CA VAL A 143 3.53 -9.60 10.12
C VAL A 143 4.32 -10.84 9.71
N LEU A 144 5.02 -10.77 8.58
CA LEU A 144 5.87 -11.86 8.08
C LEU A 144 7.28 -11.85 8.66
N GLU A 145 7.60 -10.85 9.50
CA GLU A 145 8.91 -10.67 10.15
C GLU A 145 10.06 -10.68 9.12
N LEU A 146 9.90 -9.89 8.05
CA LEU A 146 10.90 -9.73 6.99
C LEU A 146 11.91 -8.64 7.36
N ASN A 147 13.06 -8.64 6.69
CA ASN A 147 14.08 -7.60 6.82
C ASN A 147 14.06 -6.69 5.58
N PRO A 148 13.27 -5.61 5.57
CA PRO A 148 13.17 -4.74 4.41
C PRO A 148 14.34 -3.76 4.33
N VAL A 149 14.77 -3.48 3.11
CA VAL A 149 15.61 -2.34 2.77
C VAL A 149 14.76 -1.38 1.94
N ILE A 150 14.38 -0.25 2.55
CA ILE A 150 13.36 0.66 2.01
C ILE A 150 14.02 1.92 1.46
N ILE A 151 13.71 2.26 0.21
CA ILE A 151 14.08 3.52 -0.42
C ILE A 151 12.81 4.20 -0.93
N SER A 152 12.61 5.47 -0.57
CA SER A 152 11.42 6.24 -0.95
C SER A 152 11.74 7.39 -1.89
N SER A 153 11.00 7.50 -2.97
CA SER A 153 10.90 8.74 -3.76
C SER A 153 9.84 9.64 -3.13
N VAL A 154 10.23 10.82 -2.66
CA VAL A 154 9.37 11.67 -1.81
C VAL A 154 8.24 12.36 -2.58
N GLY A 155 8.51 12.80 -3.81
CA GLY A 155 7.49 13.37 -4.68
C GLY A 155 6.30 12.43 -4.87
N ALA A 156 5.11 13.01 -5.04
CA ALA A 156 3.86 12.27 -5.08
C ALA A 156 2.98 12.74 -6.24
N SER A 157 2.23 11.82 -6.85
CA SER A 157 1.15 12.19 -7.78
C SER A 157 0.02 12.92 -7.05
N ASN A 158 -0.92 13.51 -7.81
CA ASN A 158 -2.17 14.05 -7.25
C ASN A 158 -2.79 13.08 -6.22
N TYR A 159 -3.32 13.62 -5.12
CA TYR A 159 -4.00 12.88 -4.05
C TYR A 159 -3.13 11.87 -3.27
N GLY A 160 -1.82 11.81 -3.52
CA GLY A 160 -0.86 11.02 -2.73
C GLY A 160 -0.43 11.75 -1.45
N ALA A 161 0.72 11.39 -0.88
CA ALA A 161 1.37 12.11 0.21
C ALA A 161 2.05 13.40 -0.27
N ASN A 162 1.30 14.26 -0.97
CA ASN A 162 1.81 15.47 -1.61
C ASN A 162 1.71 16.72 -0.72
N ASP A 163 1.42 16.59 0.57
CA ASP A 163 1.54 17.71 1.49
C ASP A 163 3.02 17.97 1.81
N PRO A 164 3.61 19.13 1.44
CA PRO A 164 5.02 19.41 1.70
C PRO A 164 5.40 19.35 3.18
N LEU A 165 4.45 19.48 4.10
CA LEU A 165 4.65 19.40 5.55
C LEU A 165 4.32 18.02 6.13
N PHE A 166 3.80 17.10 5.31
CA PHE A 166 3.42 15.75 5.72
C PHE A 166 3.54 14.74 4.56
N THR A 167 4.78 14.52 4.14
CA THR A 167 5.16 13.55 3.10
C THR A 167 5.13 12.12 3.63
N TRP A 168 5.36 11.13 2.75
CA TRP A 168 5.47 9.74 3.18
C TRP A 168 6.56 9.53 4.25
N LEU A 169 7.70 10.23 4.15
CA LEU A 169 8.76 10.11 5.17
C LEU A 169 8.31 10.56 6.56
N ASP A 170 7.44 11.58 6.62
CA ASP A 170 6.86 12.05 7.88
C ASP A 170 5.89 11.02 8.45
N MET A 171 5.09 10.39 7.59
CA MET A 171 4.19 9.30 7.97
C MET A 171 4.97 8.12 8.55
N GLU A 172 6.07 7.71 7.91
CA GLU A 172 6.97 6.67 8.43
C GLU A 172 7.50 7.04 9.82
N THR A 173 7.95 8.28 9.99
CA THR A 173 8.47 8.75 11.29
C THR A 173 7.39 8.74 12.38
N VAL A 174 6.15 9.13 12.07
CA VAL A 174 5.02 9.04 13.01
C VAL A 174 4.75 7.58 13.39
N LEU A 175 4.57 6.70 12.41
CA LEU A 175 4.25 5.29 12.63
C LEU A 175 5.35 4.56 13.42
N MET A 176 6.61 4.84 13.11
CA MET A 176 7.75 4.29 13.84
C MET A 176 7.81 4.82 15.29
N SER A 177 7.58 6.12 15.50
CA SER A 177 7.58 6.72 16.84
C SER A 177 6.47 6.18 17.75
N LYS A 178 5.35 5.73 17.16
CA LYS A 178 4.24 5.09 17.85
C LYS A 178 4.41 3.57 18.01
N GLY A 179 5.47 2.99 17.46
CA GLY A 179 5.76 1.56 17.54
C GLY A 179 4.87 0.69 16.65
N ILE A 180 4.16 1.28 15.68
CA ILE A 180 3.31 0.53 14.73
C ILE A 180 4.18 -0.23 13.73
N PHE A 181 5.21 0.44 13.20
CA PHE A 181 6.22 -0.17 12.34
C PHE A 181 7.60 -0.11 12.99
N SER A 182 8.42 -1.12 12.71
CA SER A 182 9.80 -1.22 13.19
C SER A 182 10.84 -0.76 12.16
N HIS A 183 10.41 -0.49 10.93
CA HIS A 183 11.25 -0.06 9.81
C HIS A 183 10.77 1.28 9.21
N LYS A 184 11.71 2.01 8.61
CA LYS A 184 11.45 3.21 7.79
C LYS A 184 12.45 3.27 6.63
N SER A 185 12.24 4.20 5.70
CA SER A 185 13.19 4.47 4.61
C SER A 185 14.60 4.74 5.12
N ILE A 186 15.57 4.04 4.55
CA ILE A 186 17.00 4.21 4.86
C ILE A 186 17.71 5.17 3.92
N ALA A 187 17.07 5.49 2.80
CA ALA A 187 17.48 6.49 1.84
C ALA A 187 16.25 7.02 1.11
N ALA A 188 16.35 8.22 0.56
CA ALA A 188 15.28 8.83 -0.21
C ALA A 188 15.83 9.65 -1.36
N SER A 189 15.03 9.80 -2.41
CA SER A 189 15.31 10.68 -3.54
C SER A 189 14.17 11.68 -3.72
N ILE A 190 14.37 12.62 -4.64
CA ILE A 190 13.32 13.58 -4.98
C ILE A 190 12.11 12.87 -5.62
N GLY A 191 12.34 11.86 -6.47
CA GLY A 191 11.26 11.23 -7.23
C GLY A 191 10.89 12.02 -8.49
N GLY A 192 9.68 11.78 -9.00
CA GLY A 192 9.19 12.42 -10.22
C GLY A 192 10.07 12.16 -11.44
N GLY A 193 10.03 13.07 -12.42
CA GLY A 193 10.72 12.88 -13.70
C GLY A 193 12.22 12.61 -13.53
N PHE A 194 12.64 11.40 -13.93
CA PHE A 194 14.01 10.87 -13.83
C PHE A 194 14.57 10.72 -12.41
N ASP A 195 13.72 10.65 -11.39
CA ASP A 195 14.09 10.63 -9.96
C ASP A 195 14.76 11.94 -9.45
N GLU A 196 14.69 12.99 -10.28
CA GLU A 196 15.34 14.30 -10.11
C GLU A 196 14.31 15.45 -9.95
N GLY A 197 13.03 15.13 -9.81
CA GLY A 197 11.95 16.10 -9.76
C GLY A 197 11.84 16.93 -11.06
N ARG A 198 12.17 16.34 -12.22
CA ARG A 198 11.97 17.03 -13.51
C ARG A 198 10.49 17.31 -13.71
N GLY A 199 10.15 18.58 -13.91
CA GLY A 199 8.76 19.06 -13.99
C GLY A 199 8.34 19.88 -12.77
N LEU A 200 8.98 19.71 -11.62
CA LEU A 200 8.78 20.56 -10.45
C LEU A 200 9.50 21.90 -10.59
N SER A 201 8.98 22.93 -9.90
CA SER A 201 9.71 24.19 -9.70
C SER A 201 10.93 23.99 -8.78
N PRO A 202 11.90 24.91 -8.79
CA PRO A 202 13.00 24.89 -7.82
C PRO A 202 12.50 24.80 -6.37
N GLU A 203 11.48 25.59 -6.03
CA GLU A 203 10.89 25.63 -4.68
C GLU A 203 10.24 24.28 -4.30
N GLY A 204 9.57 23.63 -5.25
CA GLY A 204 9.01 22.29 -5.03
C GLY A 204 10.09 21.24 -4.72
N ARG A 205 11.25 21.34 -5.37
CA ARG A 205 12.39 20.46 -5.06
C ARG A 205 12.98 20.77 -3.70
N ASP A 206 13.12 22.05 -3.35
CA ASP A 206 13.63 22.46 -2.04
C ASP A 206 12.72 21.95 -0.91
N LEU A 207 11.39 22.02 -1.08
CA LEU A 207 10.44 21.45 -0.13
C LEU A 207 10.59 19.93 0.06
N ILE A 208 10.91 19.20 -1.02
CA ILE A 208 11.20 17.76 -0.93
C ILE A 208 12.53 17.53 -0.19
N LEU A 209 13.58 18.29 -0.50
CA LEU A 209 14.86 18.21 0.18
C LEU A 209 14.72 18.53 1.67
N ASP A 210 13.90 19.50 2.04
CA ASP A 210 13.55 19.82 3.42
C ASP A 210 12.83 18.65 4.11
N ALA A 211 11.92 17.96 3.41
CA ALA A 211 11.25 16.79 3.93
C ALA A 211 12.21 15.61 4.17
N ILE A 212 13.19 15.41 3.28
CA ILE A 212 14.25 14.40 3.44
C ILE A 212 15.13 14.75 4.64
N LEU A 213 15.56 16.02 4.74
CA LEU A 213 16.42 16.51 5.81
C LEU A 213 15.74 16.41 7.18
N ARG A 214 14.48 16.86 7.31
CA ARG A 214 13.75 16.83 8.59
C ARG A 214 13.49 15.42 9.11
N ASN A 215 13.39 14.43 8.21
CA ASN A 215 13.24 13.02 8.55
C ASN A 215 14.57 12.28 8.72
N GLN A 216 15.70 12.98 8.56
CA GLN A 216 17.07 12.49 8.70
C GLN A 216 17.36 11.28 7.82
N VAL A 217 16.85 11.30 6.58
CA VAL A 217 17.03 10.23 5.60
C VAL A 217 18.15 10.64 4.62
N PRO A 218 19.16 9.80 4.38
CA PRO A 218 20.18 10.05 3.36
C PRO A 218 19.58 10.30 1.97
N LEU A 219 20.04 11.36 1.29
CA LEU A 219 19.63 11.70 -0.07
C LEU A 219 20.36 10.84 -1.12
N ILE A 220 19.60 10.30 -2.08
CA ILE A 220 20.09 9.79 -3.36
C ILE A 220 19.82 10.84 -4.42
N HIS A 221 20.89 11.42 -4.96
CA HIS A 221 20.84 12.44 -6.01
C HIS A 221 22.19 12.47 -6.73
N GLU A 222 22.31 11.69 -7.80
CA GLU A 222 23.52 11.52 -8.61
C GLU A 222 23.44 12.28 -9.94
N GLY A 223 22.35 13.03 -10.18
CA GLY A 223 22.12 13.92 -11.30
C GLY A 223 21.63 13.24 -12.58
N HIS A 224 21.55 11.91 -12.59
CA HIS A 224 21.09 11.10 -13.71
C HIS A 224 20.37 9.84 -13.20
N LEU A 225 19.29 9.45 -13.89
CA LEU A 225 18.47 8.30 -13.53
C LEU A 225 19.29 7.02 -13.40
N GLU A 226 20.16 6.72 -14.37
CA GLU A 226 20.99 5.51 -14.36
C GLU A 226 21.88 5.45 -13.12
N LYS A 227 22.46 6.58 -12.71
CA LYS A 227 23.30 6.66 -11.51
C LYS A 227 22.49 6.55 -10.23
N ASN A 228 21.28 7.11 -10.19
CA ASN A 228 20.36 6.94 -9.06
C ASN A 228 19.95 5.47 -8.90
N ILE A 229 19.67 4.77 -10.00
CA ILE A 229 19.41 3.31 -9.99
C ILE A 229 20.64 2.56 -9.47
N GLU A 230 21.83 2.83 -10.00
CA GLU A 230 23.07 2.21 -9.53
C GLU A 230 23.28 2.43 -8.02
N LYS A 231 23.03 3.65 -7.53
CA LYS A 231 23.12 3.99 -6.12
C LYS A 231 22.12 3.22 -5.27
N ARG A 232 20.86 3.12 -5.71
CA ARG A 232 19.82 2.31 -5.06
C ARG A 232 20.22 0.84 -4.97
N MET A 233 20.72 0.27 -6.06
CA MET A 233 21.19 -1.12 -6.11
C MET A 233 22.36 -1.37 -5.15
N GLN A 234 23.31 -0.43 -5.06
CA GLN A 234 24.40 -0.50 -4.09
C GLN A 234 23.87 -0.48 -2.65
N VAL A 235 22.91 0.41 -2.35
CA VAL A 235 22.27 0.49 -1.03
C VAL A 235 21.56 -0.83 -0.69
N TYR A 236 20.76 -1.39 -1.61
CA TYR A 236 20.10 -2.68 -1.38
C TYR A 236 21.10 -3.81 -1.11
N GLN A 237 22.16 -3.92 -1.91
CA GLN A 237 23.18 -4.97 -1.75
C GLN A 237 23.91 -4.86 -0.41
N GLN A 238 24.35 -3.65 -0.05
CA GLN A 238 25.07 -3.39 1.20
C GLN A 238 24.22 -3.73 2.42
N GLN A 239 22.95 -3.31 2.42
CA GLN A 239 22.06 -3.44 3.58
C GLN A 239 21.50 -4.86 3.73
N CYS A 240 21.37 -5.60 2.63
CA CYS A 240 21.14 -7.04 2.68
C CYS A 240 22.40 -7.85 3.04
N ASN A 241 23.51 -7.22 3.45
CA ASN A 241 24.80 -7.88 3.72
C ASN A 241 25.29 -8.77 2.56
N ASN A 242 25.07 -8.33 1.32
CA ASN A 242 25.33 -9.09 0.09
C ASN A 242 24.63 -10.46 0.03
N LYS A 243 23.59 -10.68 0.84
CA LYS A 243 22.69 -11.83 0.70
C LYS A 243 21.74 -11.60 -0.48
N ALA A 244 21.17 -12.68 -0.99
CA ALA A 244 20.15 -12.59 -2.03
C ALA A 244 18.92 -11.83 -1.52
N ILE A 245 18.47 -10.85 -2.30
CA ILE A 245 17.18 -10.19 -2.13
C ILE A 245 16.10 -11.17 -2.59
N LYS A 246 15.24 -11.62 -1.69
CA LYS A 246 14.24 -12.65 -1.99
C LYS A 246 13.09 -12.11 -2.84
N ALA A 247 12.71 -10.85 -2.62
CA ALA A 247 11.68 -10.16 -3.38
C ALA A 247 12.02 -8.67 -3.51
N PHE A 248 11.64 -8.09 -4.65
CA PHE A 248 11.63 -6.65 -4.87
C PHE A 248 10.18 -6.17 -4.95
N ILE A 249 9.84 -5.17 -4.15
CA ILE A 249 8.49 -4.61 -4.05
C ILE A 249 8.54 -3.16 -4.53
N ASN A 250 7.80 -2.83 -5.58
CA ASN A 250 7.68 -1.45 -6.09
C ASN A 250 6.25 -0.96 -5.92
N VAL A 251 6.08 0.15 -5.19
CA VAL A 251 4.77 0.78 -4.99
C VAL A 251 4.70 2.14 -5.69
N GLY A 252 3.71 2.27 -6.56
CA GLY A 252 3.42 3.52 -7.29
C GLY A 252 4.23 3.72 -8.56
N GLY A 253 4.98 2.70 -9.02
CA GLY A 253 5.56 2.69 -10.36
C GLY A 253 6.77 3.60 -10.52
N GLY A 254 7.53 3.82 -9.45
CA GLY A 254 8.81 4.53 -9.54
C GLY A 254 9.74 3.82 -10.54
N ILE A 255 10.37 4.61 -11.40
CA ILE A 255 11.26 4.11 -12.47
C ILE A 255 12.71 3.90 -12.01
N ALA A 256 13.03 4.29 -10.77
CA ALA A 256 14.36 4.25 -10.18
C ALA A 256 14.51 3.18 -9.10
#